data_AF-A0A9W9ZAX3-F1
#
_entry.id   AF-A0A9W9ZAX3-F1
#
_cell.length_a   1.000
_cell.length_b   1.000
_cell.length_c   1.000
_cell.angle_alpha   90.00
_cell.angle_beta   90.00
_cell.angle_gamma   90.00
#
_symmetry.space_group_name_H-M   'P 1'
#
loop_
_entity.id
_entity.type
_entity.pdbx_description
1 polymer ?
#
loop_
_entity_poly.entity_id
_entity_poly.type
_entity_poly.pdbx_seq_one_letter_code
_entity_poly.pdbx_strand_id
1 'polypeptide(L)'
;MQLKKLEKNFRQKTQLVQRTTSRQSALRIWKSFSGALISEMAQAWQVLFVVIAFSLHVCHAEVLSGVTDAFENADKKLENEMESFRNILGALSRQVMLQQLFVEERIRSDGDSGVKQVRRGRAGTRNYYSATHTTAQRVLSIHEHANNIRTVGLGEFIAVLNGVEFRTRHNDYSLVMPSTTSKDYHATEEIPFPPVPPEVTNKATVDEQIVEMREWFKAWKSQNDTVRNYKKYFKPVLCYLEGAWGTASKDIDEPFESDRHFIDAAS
;
A
#
# COMPACT_ATOMS: atom_id res chain seq x y z
N MET A 1 64.32 -76.85 44.33
CA MET A 1 65.06 -78.11 44.04
C MET A 1 64.73 -78.50 42.60
N GLN A 2 65.37 -77.99 41.55
CA GLN A 2 66.80 -78.04 41.22
C GLN A 2 67.32 -76.74 40.55
N LEU A 3 67.34 -75.62 41.29
CA LEU A 3 68.46 -74.69 41.19
C LEU A 3 69.73 -75.48 41.56
N LYS A 4 70.85 -75.24 40.86
CA LYS A 4 72.23 -75.71 41.14
C LYS A 4 72.83 -76.86 40.31
N LYS A 5 72.12 -77.48 39.34
CA LYS A 5 72.69 -78.64 38.58
C LYS A 5 72.97 -78.45 37.09
N LEU A 6 72.52 -77.37 36.45
CA LEU A 6 72.88 -77.07 35.04
C LEU A 6 73.77 -75.83 34.87
N GLU A 7 73.79 -74.92 35.84
CA GLU A 7 74.77 -73.81 35.90
C GLU A 7 76.20 -74.26 36.27
N LYS A 8 76.40 -75.52 36.66
CA LYS A 8 77.71 -76.05 37.08
C LYS A 8 78.47 -76.78 35.97
N ASN A 9 77.82 -77.11 34.84
CA ASN A 9 78.41 -77.95 33.80
C ASN A 9 78.87 -77.24 32.52
N PHE A 10 78.71 -75.92 32.41
CA PHE A 10 79.32 -75.16 31.29
C PHE A 10 80.44 -74.20 31.72
N ARG A 11 80.75 -74.14 33.03
CA ARG A 11 81.91 -73.43 33.60
C ARG A 11 83.22 -74.25 33.60
N GLN A 12 83.29 -75.33 32.83
CA GLN A 12 84.50 -76.18 32.74
C GLN A 12 84.75 -76.72 31.31
N LYS A 13 84.58 -75.86 30.31
CA LYS A 13 85.45 -75.95 29.12
C LYS A 13 86.24 -74.65 28.98
N THR A 14 87.35 -74.65 29.72
CA THR A 14 88.66 -74.22 29.21
C THR A 14 88.63 -72.86 28.50
N GLN A 15 88.71 -71.74 29.22
CA GLN A 15 89.99 -71.15 29.66
C GLN A 15 91.26 -71.79 29.10
N LEU A 16 92.13 -70.90 28.59
CA LEU A 16 93.45 -71.05 27.98
C LEU A 16 93.41 -71.50 26.50
N VAL A 17 93.79 -70.68 25.52
CA VAL A 17 94.98 -69.81 25.46
C VAL A 17 94.74 -68.63 24.49
N GLN A 18 94.92 -67.40 25.01
CA GLN A 18 95.52 -66.18 24.41
C GLN A 18 94.97 -65.68 23.04
N ARG A 19 94.68 -64.39 22.80
CA ARG A 19 95.43 -63.17 23.17
C ARG A 19 94.62 -61.94 22.73
N THR A 20 94.49 -60.96 23.62
CA THR A 20 94.65 -59.50 23.40
C THR A 20 93.82 -58.72 22.35
N THR A 21 93.41 -57.52 22.79
CA THR A 21 93.12 -56.27 22.03
C THR A 21 91.76 -56.07 21.33
N SER A 22 90.82 -55.40 22.00
CA SER A 22 90.42 -54.01 21.67
C SER A 22 89.06 -53.66 22.30
N ARG A 23 89.06 -52.87 23.39
CA ARG A 23 87.84 -52.31 24.02
C ARG A 23 87.80 -50.79 23.99
N GLN A 24 88.73 -50.14 23.28
CA GLN A 24 88.79 -48.67 23.15
C GLN A 24 88.34 -48.14 21.78
N SER A 25 88.11 -49.00 20.79
CA SER A 25 87.71 -48.59 19.43
C SER A 25 86.19 -48.45 19.25
N ALA A 26 85.39 -49.15 20.05
CA ALA A 26 83.93 -49.18 19.92
C ALA A 26 83.23 -47.92 20.48
N LEU A 27 83.83 -47.22 21.46
CA LEU A 27 83.23 -46.02 22.06
C LEU A 27 83.50 -44.71 21.29
N ARG A 28 84.46 -44.68 20.36
CA ARG A 28 84.72 -43.51 19.51
C ARG A 28 83.81 -43.46 18.27
N ILE A 29 83.47 -44.63 17.71
CA ILE A 29 82.62 -44.72 16.52
C ILE A 29 81.18 -44.34 16.87
N TRP A 30 80.69 -44.68 18.07
CA TRP A 30 79.31 -44.38 18.48
C TRP A 30 79.08 -42.89 18.82
N LYS A 31 80.11 -42.15 19.26
CA LYS A 31 80.02 -40.69 19.52
C LYS A 31 80.19 -39.82 18.27
N SER A 32 80.85 -40.33 17.23
CA SER A 32 81.02 -39.62 15.95
C SER A 32 79.81 -39.79 15.02
N PHE A 33 79.12 -40.94 15.07
CA PHE A 33 77.94 -41.20 14.25
C PHE A 33 76.66 -40.50 14.77
N SER A 34 76.59 -40.11 16.04
CA SER A 34 75.39 -39.47 16.62
C SER A 34 75.32 -37.95 16.41
N GLY A 35 76.45 -37.24 16.42
CA GLY A 35 76.47 -35.78 16.29
C GLY A 35 76.09 -35.25 14.89
N ALA A 36 76.60 -35.89 13.83
CA ALA A 36 76.32 -35.49 12.45
C ALA A 36 74.86 -35.74 12.05
N LEU A 37 74.31 -36.90 12.44
CA LEU A 37 72.92 -37.29 12.22
C LEU A 37 71.93 -36.39 12.97
N ILE A 38 72.26 -35.98 14.21
CA ILE A 38 71.41 -35.07 14.99
C ILE A 38 71.41 -33.65 14.40
N SER A 39 72.53 -33.17 13.84
CA SER A 39 72.60 -31.82 13.25
C SER A 39 71.87 -31.73 11.90
N GLU A 40 71.99 -32.77 11.05
CA GLU A 40 71.24 -32.83 9.78
C GLU A 40 69.75 -33.05 10.02
N MET A 41 69.36 -33.87 11.01
CA MET A 41 67.96 -34.01 11.40
C MET A 41 67.40 -32.72 11.98
N ALA A 42 68.17 -31.94 12.76
CA ALA A 42 67.71 -30.66 13.29
C ALA A 42 67.49 -29.62 12.17
N GLN A 43 68.37 -29.56 11.16
CA GLN A 43 68.16 -28.70 9.98
C GLN A 43 66.97 -29.17 9.15
N ALA A 44 66.81 -30.48 8.92
CA ALA A 44 65.66 -31.02 8.20
C ALA A 44 64.33 -30.72 8.94
N TRP A 45 64.32 -30.82 10.27
CA TRP A 45 63.15 -30.49 11.09
C TRP A 45 62.85 -28.99 11.12
N GLN A 46 63.87 -28.12 11.15
CA GLN A 46 63.66 -26.67 11.05
C GLN A 46 63.07 -26.27 9.69
N VAL A 47 63.59 -26.84 8.59
CA VAL A 47 63.05 -26.62 7.25
C VAL A 47 61.62 -27.15 7.16
N LEU A 48 61.33 -28.33 7.72
CA LEU A 48 59.98 -28.90 7.75
C LEU A 48 59.02 -28.02 8.56
N PHE A 49 59.44 -27.50 9.72
CA PHE A 49 58.63 -26.58 10.52
C PHE A 49 58.34 -25.27 9.78
N VAL A 50 59.32 -24.71 9.08
CA VAL A 50 59.13 -23.50 8.27
C VAL A 50 58.17 -23.77 7.10
N VAL A 51 58.31 -24.91 6.42
CA VAL A 51 57.41 -25.30 5.32
C VAL A 51 55.98 -25.53 5.81
N ILE A 52 55.80 -26.17 6.97
CA ILE A 52 54.48 -26.39 7.58
C ILE A 52 53.86 -25.07 8.06
N ALA A 53 54.65 -24.21 8.70
CA ALA A 53 54.16 -22.89 9.15
C ALA A 53 53.79 -22.00 7.96
N PHE A 54 54.57 -22.06 6.87
CA PHE A 54 54.30 -21.33 5.64
C PHE A 54 53.06 -21.86 4.92
N SER A 55 52.89 -23.19 4.81
CA SER A 55 51.69 -23.78 4.20
C SER A 55 50.43 -23.51 5.02
N LEU A 56 50.52 -23.51 6.35
CA LEU A 56 49.41 -23.12 7.24
C LEU A 56 49.05 -21.63 7.09
N HIS A 57 50.03 -20.73 6.99
CA HIS A 57 49.77 -19.30 6.77
C HIS A 57 49.18 -19.02 5.40
N VAL A 58 49.67 -19.66 4.35
CA VAL A 58 49.14 -19.53 2.99
C VAL A 58 47.70 -20.05 2.92
N CYS A 59 47.43 -21.21 3.53
CA CYS A 59 46.09 -21.80 3.56
C CYS A 59 45.09 -20.93 4.37
N HIS A 60 45.50 -20.37 5.52
CA HIS A 60 44.65 -19.44 6.26
C HIS A 60 44.39 -18.13 5.52
N ALA A 61 45.38 -17.59 4.81
CA ALA A 61 45.22 -16.38 4.01
C ALA A 61 44.25 -16.61 2.83
N GLU A 62 44.32 -17.77 2.18
CA GLU A 62 43.44 -18.12 1.05
C GLU A 62 41.98 -18.36 1.49
N VAL A 63 41.77 -18.96 2.66
CA VAL A 63 40.42 -19.11 3.24
C VAL A 63 39.84 -17.75 3.67
N LEU A 64 40.64 -16.87 4.28
CA LEU A 64 40.20 -15.53 4.67
C LEU A 64 39.89 -14.66 3.44
N SER A 65 40.71 -14.71 2.39
CA SER A 65 40.44 -13.99 1.15
C SER A 65 39.16 -14.47 0.48
N GLY A 66 38.91 -15.79 0.44
CA GLY A 66 37.68 -16.34 -0.10
C GLY A 66 36.41 -15.90 0.66
N VAL A 67 36.52 -15.73 1.98
CA VAL A 67 35.40 -15.23 2.81
C VAL A 67 35.18 -13.73 2.60
N THR A 68 36.24 -12.91 2.55
CA THR A 68 36.10 -11.47 2.28
C THR A 68 35.56 -11.21 0.88
N ASP A 69 36.02 -11.97 -0.12
CA ASP A 69 35.52 -11.88 -1.49
C ASP A 69 34.04 -12.27 -1.56
N ALA A 70 33.61 -13.28 -0.80
CA ALA A 70 32.21 -13.68 -0.73
C ALA A 70 31.32 -12.59 -0.10
N PHE A 71 31.78 -11.93 0.97
CA PHE A 71 31.07 -10.81 1.58
C PHE A 71 31.03 -9.58 0.65
N GLU A 72 32.14 -9.22 0.02
CA GLU A 72 32.18 -8.09 -0.91
C GLU A 72 31.29 -8.34 -2.14
N ASN A 73 31.24 -9.58 -2.63
CA ASN A 73 30.32 -9.97 -3.71
C ASN A 73 28.85 -9.95 -3.27
N ALA A 74 28.55 -10.33 -2.03
CA ALA A 74 27.20 -10.27 -1.49
C ALA A 74 26.73 -8.82 -1.31
N ASP A 75 27.59 -7.93 -0.81
CA ASP A 75 27.30 -6.51 -0.66
C ASP A 75 27.08 -5.84 -2.03
N LYS A 76 27.97 -6.10 -3.01
CA LYS A 76 27.78 -5.61 -4.39
C LYS A 76 26.49 -6.14 -5.01
N LYS A 77 26.13 -7.40 -4.75
CA LYS A 77 24.86 -7.97 -5.23
C LYS A 77 23.66 -7.27 -4.59
N LEU A 78 23.71 -7.01 -3.29
CA LEU A 78 22.67 -6.29 -2.56
C LEU A 78 22.53 -4.85 -3.06
N GLU A 79 23.63 -4.13 -3.26
CA GLU A 79 23.64 -2.77 -3.81
C GLU A 79 23.01 -2.75 -5.22
N ASN A 80 23.40 -3.69 -6.08
CA ASN A 80 22.83 -3.84 -7.42
C ASN A 80 21.32 -4.15 -7.38
N GLU A 81 20.88 -5.02 -6.47
CA GLU A 81 19.45 -5.32 -6.29
C GLU A 81 18.69 -4.10 -5.77
N MET A 82 19.23 -3.35 -4.80
CA MET A 82 18.62 -2.13 -4.28
C MET A 82 18.55 -1.03 -5.34
N GLU A 83 19.59 -0.87 -6.16
CA GLU A 83 19.59 0.07 -7.28
C GLU A 83 18.53 -0.31 -8.32
N SER A 84 18.44 -1.60 -8.67
CA SER A 84 17.38 -2.13 -9.54
C SER A 84 15.99 -1.85 -8.98
N PHE A 85 15.76 -2.10 -7.69
CA PHE A 85 14.49 -1.80 -7.02
C PHE A 85 14.16 -0.30 -7.06
N ARG A 86 15.14 0.57 -6.80
CA ARG A 86 14.96 2.03 -6.90
C ARG A 86 14.60 2.46 -8.32
N ASN A 87 15.24 1.86 -9.33
CA ASN A 87 14.95 2.13 -10.74
C ASN A 87 13.53 1.68 -11.12
N ILE A 88 13.11 0.48 -10.69
CA ILE A 88 11.76 -0.05 -10.92
C ILE A 88 10.72 0.83 -10.21
N LEU A 89 10.93 1.18 -8.94
CA LEU A 89 10.02 2.07 -8.20
C LEU A 89 9.92 3.44 -8.85
N GLY A 90 11.05 4.00 -9.31
CA GLY A 90 11.06 5.27 -10.04
C GLY A 90 10.30 5.18 -11.37
N ALA A 91 10.47 4.09 -12.12
CA ALA A 91 9.73 3.85 -13.36
C ALA A 91 8.22 3.67 -13.10
N LEU A 92 7.85 2.90 -12.08
CA LEU A 92 6.46 2.70 -11.68
C LEU A 92 5.80 4.01 -11.23
N SER A 93 6.48 4.81 -10.41
CA SER A 93 5.99 6.11 -9.96
C SER A 93 5.73 7.05 -11.15
N ARG A 94 6.67 7.12 -12.11
CA ARG A 94 6.48 7.88 -13.35
C ARG A 94 5.30 7.35 -14.16
N GLN A 95 5.18 6.03 -14.30
CA GLN A 95 4.08 5.42 -15.03
C GLN A 95 2.72 5.75 -14.39
N VAL A 96 2.60 5.70 -13.06
CA VAL A 96 1.37 6.05 -12.34
C VAL A 96 1.02 7.52 -12.55
N MET A 97 2.00 8.45 -12.48
CA MET A 97 1.75 9.86 -12.76
C MET A 97 1.29 10.11 -14.20
N LEU A 98 1.91 9.44 -15.18
CA LEU A 98 1.50 9.54 -16.58
C LEU A 98 0.11 8.94 -16.83
N GLN A 99 -0.23 7.84 -16.15
CA GLN A 99 -1.57 7.26 -16.22
C GLN A 99 -2.63 8.19 -15.62
N GLN A 100 -2.34 8.84 -14.49
CA GLN A 100 -3.23 9.84 -13.90
C GLN A 100 -3.43 11.03 -14.86
N LEU A 101 -2.34 11.59 -15.39
CA LEU A 101 -2.39 12.68 -16.36
C LEU A 101 -3.18 12.28 -17.62
N PHE A 102 -2.95 11.08 -18.15
CA PHE A 102 -3.69 10.58 -19.30
C PHE A 102 -5.20 10.47 -19.02
N VAL A 103 -5.59 9.99 -17.84
CA VAL A 103 -7.00 9.90 -17.45
C VAL A 103 -7.62 11.29 -17.32
N GLU A 104 -6.92 12.24 -16.73
CA GLU A 104 -7.39 13.63 -16.59
C GLU A 104 -7.51 14.34 -17.94
N GLU A 105 -6.48 14.24 -18.79
CA GLU A 105 -6.48 14.80 -20.14
C GLU A 105 -7.52 14.13 -21.02
N ARG A 106 -7.72 12.81 -20.89
CA ARG A 106 -8.80 12.11 -21.58
C ARG A 106 -10.17 12.62 -21.13
N ILE A 107 -10.42 12.75 -19.83
CA ILE A 107 -11.68 13.30 -19.33
C ILE A 107 -11.91 14.73 -19.82
N ARG A 108 -10.83 15.53 -19.91
CA ARG A 108 -10.88 16.89 -20.46
C ARG A 108 -11.12 16.92 -21.97
N SER A 109 -10.51 15.99 -22.71
CA SER A 109 -10.59 15.89 -24.18
C SER A 109 -11.90 15.26 -24.65
N ASP A 110 -12.41 14.27 -23.93
CA ASP A 110 -13.68 13.59 -24.22
C ASP A 110 -14.88 14.51 -23.89
N GLY A 111 -14.67 15.56 -23.06
CA GLY A 111 -15.72 16.50 -22.68
C GLY A 111 -16.82 15.90 -21.80
N ASP A 112 -16.57 14.70 -21.26
CA ASP A 112 -17.54 13.95 -20.49
C ASP A 112 -17.95 14.72 -19.22
N SER A 113 -19.24 14.66 -18.93
CA SER A 113 -19.83 15.21 -17.72
C SER A 113 -20.60 14.13 -16.98
N GLY A 114 -20.52 14.13 -15.65
CA GLY A 114 -21.23 13.14 -14.84
C GLY A 114 -20.73 13.05 -13.42
N VAL A 115 -21.42 12.25 -12.61
CA VAL A 115 -21.04 12.02 -11.22
C VAL A 115 -20.17 10.79 -11.12
N LYS A 116 -18.96 10.97 -10.61
CA LYS A 116 -17.99 9.89 -10.39
C LYS A 116 -18.31 9.11 -9.12
N GLN A 117 -18.59 9.84 -8.04
CA GLN A 117 -18.71 9.25 -6.73
C GLN A 117 -19.58 10.09 -5.80
N VAL A 118 -20.36 9.43 -4.95
CA VAL A 118 -21.09 10.02 -3.83
C VAL A 118 -20.47 9.56 -2.50
N ARG A 119 -20.77 10.27 -1.40
CA ARG A 119 -20.39 9.88 -0.04
C ARG A 119 -20.69 8.40 0.20
N ARG A 120 -19.66 7.64 0.59
CA ARG A 120 -19.79 6.19 0.81
C ARG A 120 -20.48 5.93 2.15
N GLY A 121 -21.73 5.46 2.09
CA GLY A 121 -22.39 4.81 3.24
C GLY A 121 -22.16 3.29 3.28
N ARG A 122 -21.72 2.70 2.16
CA ARG A 122 -21.51 1.26 1.99
C ARG A 122 -20.34 1.02 1.05
N ALA A 123 -19.46 0.10 1.43
CA ALA A 123 -18.41 -0.44 0.59
C ALA A 123 -18.56 -1.97 0.52
N GLY A 124 -17.89 -2.58 -0.44
CA GLY A 124 -17.82 -4.05 -0.55
C GLY A 124 -16.44 -4.49 -0.99
N THR A 125 -16.26 -5.80 -1.11
CA THR A 125 -14.98 -6.44 -1.50
C THR A 125 -14.57 -6.16 -2.94
N ARG A 126 -15.45 -5.56 -3.76
CA ARG A 126 -15.22 -5.22 -5.16
C ARG A 126 -15.72 -3.82 -5.47
N ASN A 127 -15.08 -3.18 -6.46
CA ASN A 127 -15.34 -1.78 -6.80
C ASN A 127 -16.80 -1.49 -7.18
N TYR A 128 -17.49 -2.43 -7.85
CA TYR A 128 -18.90 -2.25 -8.23
C TYR A 128 -19.88 -2.33 -7.03
N TYR A 129 -19.42 -2.72 -5.85
CA TYR A 129 -20.21 -2.65 -4.62
C TYR A 129 -20.09 -1.28 -3.92
N SER A 130 -19.23 -0.39 -4.41
CA SER A 130 -19.16 0.99 -3.91
C SER A 130 -20.27 1.83 -4.54
N ALA A 131 -20.92 2.66 -3.73
CA ALA A 131 -21.84 3.67 -4.24
C ALA A 131 -21.09 4.69 -5.11
N THR A 132 -21.58 4.94 -6.32
CA THR A 132 -20.98 5.88 -7.29
C THR A 132 -21.92 7.06 -7.56
N HIS A 133 -23.14 6.81 -8.02
CA HIS A 133 -24.14 7.85 -8.34
C HIS A 133 -25.44 7.67 -7.55
N THR A 134 -25.70 6.46 -7.06
CA THR A 134 -26.84 6.12 -6.22
C THR A 134 -26.41 5.30 -5.01
N THR A 135 -27.19 5.43 -3.94
CA THR A 135 -27.18 4.54 -2.78
C THR A 135 -28.54 3.84 -2.71
N ALA A 136 -28.68 2.87 -1.81
CA ALA A 136 -29.95 2.12 -1.67
C ALA A 136 -31.17 3.00 -1.39
N GLN A 137 -30.99 4.21 -0.84
CA GLN A 137 -32.08 5.09 -0.43
C GLN A 137 -32.09 6.45 -1.14
N ARG A 138 -30.97 6.84 -1.78
CA ARG A 138 -30.74 8.22 -2.22
C ARG A 138 -29.99 8.25 -3.55
N VAL A 139 -30.38 9.17 -4.43
CA VAL A 139 -29.64 9.52 -5.66
C VAL A 139 -28.78 10.73 -5.35
N LEU A 140 -27.50 10.72 -5.75
CA LEU A 140 -26.56 11.83 -5.49
C LEU A 140 -26.44 12.27 -4.02
N SER A 141 -26.70 11.36 -3.07
CA SER A 141 -26.78 11.70 -1.63
C SER A 141 -27.83 12.77 -1.28
N ILE A 142 -28.80 13.03 -2.16
CA ILE A 142 -29.93 13.92 -1.92
C ILE A 142 -30.84 13.29 -0.88
N HIS A 143 -31.22 14.07 0.14
CA HIS A 143 -32.13 13.66 1.19
C HIS A 143 -32.96 14.83 1.73
N GLU A 144 -34.03 14.48 2.41
CA GLU A 144 -34.94 15.43 3.03
C GLU A 144 -34.43 15.96 4.37
N HIS A 145 -34.70 17.22 4.64
CA HIS A 145 -34.63 17.83 5.97
C HIS A 145 -36.03 18.23 6.41
N ALA A 146 -36.81 17.27 6.92
CA ALA A 146 -38.21 17.49 7.26
C ALA A 146 -38.44 18.54 8.36
N ASN A 147 -37.39 18.90 9.10
CA ASN A 147 -37.36 19.92 10.14
C ASN A 147 -37.09 21.33 9.60
N ASN A 148 -36.67 21.49 8.35
CA ASN A 148 -36.29 22.77 7.76
C ASN A 148 -37.16 23.09 6.54
N ILE A 149 -37.68 24.31 6.48
CA ILE A 149 -38.52 24.73 5.37
C ILE A 149 -37.69 24.88 4.10
N ARG A 150 -38.11 24.21 3.02
CA ARG A 150 -37.49 24.31 1.68
C ARG A 150 -36.01 23.91 1.63
N THR A 151 -35.49 23.19 2.61
CA THR A 151 -34.10 22.72 2.61
C THR A 151 -34.02 21.29 2.09
N VAL A 152 -33.11 21.06 1.15
CA VAL A 152 -32.71 19.73 0.67
C VAL A 152 -31.29 19.47 1.12
N GLY A 153 -31.06 18.31 1.71
CA GLY A 153 -29.72 17.89 2.09
C GLY A 153 -29.01 17.27 0.90
N LEU A 154 -27.83 17.77 0.54
CA LEU A 154 -27.00 17.18 -0.50
C LEU A 154 -25.66 16.76 0.10
N GLY A 155 -25.50 15.44 0.30
CA GLY A 155 -24.23 14.90 0.78
C GLY A 155 -23.09 15.12 -0.21
N GLU A 156 -21.86 14.87 0.25
CA GLU A 156 -20.65 15.02 -0.54
C GLU A 156 -20.71 14.20 -1.84
N PHE A 157 -20.31 14.80 -2.96
CA PHE A 157 -20.13 14.08 -4.21
C PHE A 157 -18.98 14.68 -5.05
N ILE A 158 -18.53 13.88 -6.01
CA ILE A 158 -17.51 14.24 -6.99
C ILE A 158 -18.19 14.20 -8.35
N ALA A 159 -18.23 15.35 -9.03
CA ALA A 159 -18.75 15.48 -10.38
C ALA A 159 -17.68 16.00 -11.32
N VAL A 160 -17.76 15.59 -12.57
CA VAL A 160 -17.03 16.20 -13.68
C VAL A 160 -18.03 17.03 -14.47
N LEU A 161 -17.71 18.30 -14.68
CA LEU A 161 -18.48 19.22 -15.53
C LEU A 161 -17.55 19.71 -16.63
N ASN A 162 -17.86 19.38 -17.88
CA ASN A 162 -17.05 19.73 -19.05
C ASN A 162 -15.56 19.42 -18.87
N GLY A 163 -15.25 18.21 -18.37
CA GLY A 163 -13.88 17.77 -18.16
C GLY A 163 -13.16 18.31 -16.91
N VAL A 164 -13.81 19.15 -16.11
CA VAL A 164 -13.27 19.66 -14.84
C VAL A 164 -13.90 18.91 -13.67
N GLU A 165 -13.07 18.35 -12.79
CA GLU A 165 -13.54 17.68 -11.58
C GLU A 165 -13.81 18.68 -10.46
N PHE A 166 -15.01 18.57 -9.89
CA PHE A 166 -15.47 19.30 -8.72
C PHE A 166 -15.75 18.30 -7.60
N ARG A 167 -15.25 18.62 -6.41
CA ARG A 167 -15.56 17.88 -5.19
C ARG A 167 -16.32 18.80 -4.24
N THR A 168 -17.52 18.39 -3.88
CA THR A 168 -18.34 19.13 -2.93
C THR A 168 -18.08 18.68 -1.50
N ARG A 169 -18.40 19.57 -0.55
CA ARG A 169 -18.60 19.21 0.85
C ARG A 169 -20.05 18.73 1.04
N HIS A 170 -20.39 18.39 2.29
CA HIS A 170 -21.77 18.16 2.66
C HIS A 170 -22.46 19.50 2.63
N ASN A 171 -23.39 19.66 1.70
CA ASN A 171 -23.99 20.94 1.42
C ASN A 171 -25.50 20.77 1.51
N ASP A 172 -26.11 21.32 2.53
CA ASP A 172 -27.54 21.53 2.47
C ASP A 172 -27.82 22.69 1.48
N TYR A 173 -28.99 22.75 0.87
CA TYR A 173 -29.36 23.85 -0.03
C TYR A 173 -30.83 24.20 0.14
N SER A 174 -31.13 25.49 0.08
CA SER A 174 -32.50 25.97 -0.05
C SER A 174 -32.98 25.83 -1.49
N LEU A 175 -34.18 25.26 -1.66
CA LEU A 175 -34.84 25.15 -2.95
C LEU A 175 -35.42 26.52 -3.36
N VAL A 176 -34.68 27.23 -4.19
CA VAL A 176 -35.01 28.54 -4.73
C VAL A 176 -34.95 28.54 -6.25
N MET A 177 -35.60 29.52 -6.88
CA MET A 177 -35.48 29.82 -8.31
C MET A 177 -34.87 31.21 -8.51
N PRO A 178 -34.34 31.52 -9.71
CA PRO A 178 -33.90 32.87 -10.03
C PRO A 178 -35.03 33.88 -9.85
N SER A 179 -34.72 35.06 -9.29
CA SER A 179 -35.73 36.10 -9.09
C SER A 179 -36.34 36.54 -10.43
N THR A 180 -37.67 36.62 -10.48
CA THR A 180 -38.40 37.13 -11.65
C THR A 180 -38.54 38.66 -11.63
N THR A 181 -38.22 39.30 -10.50
CA THR A 181 -38.44 40.72 -10.26
C THR A 181 -37.14 41.52 -10.11
N SER A 182 -36.11 40.96 -9.48
CA SER A 182 -34.78 41.59 -9.38
C SER A 182 -33.87 41.19 -10.55
N LYS A 183 -32.97 42.09 -10.94
CA LYS A 183 -31.88 41.84 -11.91
C LYS A 183 -30.52 41.73 -11.25
N ASP A 184 -30.48 41.77 -9.92
CA ASP A 184 -29.24 41.70 -9.18
C ASP A 184 -28.61 40.31 -9.36
N TYR A 185 -27.28 40.28 -9.34
CA TYR A 185 -26.52 39.04 -9.48
C TYR A 185 -26.87 38.08 -8.33
N HIS A 186 -27.18 36.82 -8.66
CA HIS A 186 -27.64 35.80 -7.71
C HIS A 186 -28.92 36.13 -6.93
N ALA A 187 -29.75 37.06 -7.41
CA ALA A 187 -31.08 37.27 -6.83
C ALA A 187 -31.94 36.01 -7.01
N THR A 188 -32.52 35.53 -5.91
CA THR A 188 -33.35 34.32 -5.88
C THR A 188 -34.70 34.58 -5.23
N GLU A 189 -35.68 33.73 -5.53
CA GLU A 189 -37.02 33.73 -4.93
C GLU A 189 -37.49 32.30 -4.64
N GLU A 190 -38.50 32.17 -3.78
CA GLU A 190 -39.01 30.85 -3.41
C GLU A 190 -39.71 30.16 -4.59
N ILE A 191 -39.43 28.87 -4.77
CA ILE A 191 -40.14 28.06 -5.78
C ILE A 191 -41.62 27.93 -5.36
N PRO A 192 -42.58 28.34 -6.21
CA PRO A 192 -43.99 28.16 -5.92
C PRO A 192 -44.35 26.67 -5.94
N PHE A 193 -45.16 26.24 -4.98
CA PHE A 193 -45.64 24.86 -4.96
C PHE A 193 -46.58 24.61 -6.16
N PRO A 194 -46.53 23.40 -6.76
CA PRO A 194 -47.49 23.04 -7.79
C PRO A 194 -48.91 23.07 -7.22
N PRO A 195 -49.91 23.49 -8.02
CA PRO A 195 -51.29 23.50 -7.55
C PRO A 195 -51.77 22.07 -7.26
N VAL A 196 -52.58 21.93 -6.21
CA VAL A 196 -53.24 20.66 -5.88
C VAL A 196 -54.37 20.41 -6.90
N PRO A 197 -54.57 19.17 -7.37
CA PRO A 197 -55.70 18.85 -8.24
C PRO A 197 -57.05 19.24 -7.62
N PRO A 198 -57.95 19.92 -8.36
CA PRO A 198 -59.27 20.31 -7.84
C PRO A 198 -60.09 19.12 -7.33
N GLU A 199 -59.89 17.94 -7.90
CA GLU A 199 -60.54 16.69 -7.49
C GLU A 199 -60.21 16.33 -6.04
N VAL A 200 -59.05 16.77 -5.53
CA VAL A 200 -58.68 16.67 -4.13
C VAL A 200 -59.34 17.79 -3.34
N THR A 201 -59.13 19.06 -3.71
CA THR A 201 -59.61 20.20 -2.90
C THR A 201 -61.14 20.31 -2.81
N ASN A 202 -61.87 19.72 -3.76
CA ASN A 202 -63.33 19.72 -3.79
C ASN A 202 -63.97 18.64 -2.89
N LYS A 203 -63.17 17.77 -2.25
CA LYS A 203 -63.70 16.82 -1.24
C LYS A 203 -64.12 17.56 0.02
N ALA A 204 -65.17 17.06 0.67
CA ALA A 204 -65.81 17.75 1.78
C ALA A 204 -65.00 17.70 3.07
N THR A 205 -64.23 16.62 3.28
CA THR A 205 -63.43 16.40 4.49
C THR A 205 -61.96 16.16 4.18
N VAL A 206 -61.08 16.49 5.14
CA VAL A 206 -59.62 16.28 5.00
C VAL A 206 -59.29 14.79 4.78
N ASP A 207 -60.01 13.87 5.42
CA ASP A 207 -59.78 12.43 5.24
C ASP A 207 -60.07 11.98 3.80
N GLU A 208 -61.14 12.49 3.19
CA GLU A 208 -61.44 12.25 1.78
C GLU A 208 -60.40 12.88 0.85
N GLN A 209 -59.88 14.06 1.19
CA GLN A 209 -58.78 14.69 0.45
C GLN A 209 -57.52 13.81 0.50
N ILE A 210 -57.17 13.27 1.66
CA ILE A 210 -56.01 12.36 1.82
C ILE A 210 -56.19 11.10 0.99
N VAL A 211 -57.39 10.49 1.01
CA VAL A 211 -57.69 9.30 0.20
C VAL A 211 -57.58 9.61 -1.29
N GLU A 212 -58.14 10.72 -1.76
CA GLU A 212 -58.02 11.11 -3.17
C GLU A 212 -56.58 11.38 -3.57
N MET A 213 -55.82 12.11 -2.76
CA MET A 213 -54.42 12.44 -3.04
C MET A 213 -53.54 11.17 -3.11
N ARG A 214 -53.81 10.16 -2.28
CA ARG A 214 -53.14 8.85 -2.38
C ARG A 214 -53.36 8.18 -3.73
N GLU A 215 -54.56 8.31 -4.30
CA GLU A 215 -54.83 7.76 -5.64
C GLU A 215 -54.07 8.50 -6.74
N TRP A 216 -53.86 9.82 -6.61
CA TRP A 216 -52.97 10.57 -7.51
C TRP A 216 -51.52 10.07 -7.43
N PHE A 217 -51.00 9.81 -6.22
CA PHE A 217 -49.68 9.21 -6.04
C PHE A 217 -49.60 7.79 -6.61
N LYS A 218 -50.65 6.97 -6.47
CA LYS A 218 -50.72 5.63 -7.08
C LYS A 218 -50.71 5.71 -8.60
N ALA A 219 -51.45 6.66 -9.19
CA ALA A 219 -51.47 6.89 -10.63
C ALA A 219 -50.07 7.27 -11.15
N TRP A 220 -49.39 8.20 -10.47
CA TRP A 220 -48.00 8.56 -10.79
C TRP A 220 -47.04 7.37 -10.64
N LYS A 221 -47.10 6.63 -9.52
CA LYS A 221 -46.24 5.47 -9.27
C LYS A 221 -46.42 4.36 -10.31
N SER A 222 -47.66 4.09 -10.72
CA SER A 222 -47.98 3.07 -11.73
C SER A 222 -47.88 3.59 -13.16
N GLN A 223 -47.52 4.86 -13.34
CA GLN A 223 -47.46 5.55 -14.63
C GLN A 223 -48.77 5.49 -15.42
N ASN A 224 -49.92 5.34 -14.75
CA ASN A 224 -51.25 5.24 -15.37
C ASN A 224 -52.00 6.56 -15.24
N ASP A 225 -52.18 7.28 -16.35
CA ASP A 225 -52.80 8.60 -16.42
C ASP A 225 -54.28 8.58 -16.85
N THR A 226 -54.86 7.40 -17.07
CA THR A 226 -56.23 7.25 -17.61
C THR A 226 -57.33 7.79 -16.69
N VAL A 227 -57.22 7.54 -15.38
CA VAL A 227 -58.22 7.97 -14.38
C VAL A 227 -57.81 9.28 -13.70
N ARG A 228 -56.51 9.46 -13.45
CA ARG A 228 -55.94 10.64 -12.81
C ARG A 228 -54.76 11.09 -13.64
N ASN A 229 -54.96 12.11 -14.46
CA ASN A 229 -53.91 12.64 -15.33
C ASN A 229 -52.88 13.44 -14.52
N TYR A 230 -52.02 12.72 -13.81
CA TYR A 230 -51.00 13.26 -12.91
C TYR A 230 -50.01 14.18 -13.65
N LYS A 231 -49.82 14.02 -14.96
CA LYS A 231 -48.84 14.79 -15.76
C LYS A 231 -49.04 16.30 -15.68
N LYS A 232 -50.27 16.76 -15.43
CA LYS A 232 -50.59 18.19 -15.28
C LYS A 232 -50.01 18.79 -13.98
N TYR A 233 -49.94 18.00 -12.92
CA TYR A 233 -49.59 18.46 -11.57
C TYR A 233 -48.22 17.96 -11.11
N PHE A 234 -47.81 16.77 -11.57
CA PHE A 234 -46.56 16.08 -11.23
C PHE A 234 -45.59 16.25 -12.40
N LYS A 235 -45.08 17.47 -12.55
CA LYS A 235 -44.23 17.81 -13.68
C LYS A 235 -42.84 17.18 -13.51
N PRO A 236 -42.32 16.44 -14.49
CA PRO A 236 -40.92 16.05 -14.48
C PRO A 236 -40.08 17.32 -14.62
N VAL A 237 -39.16 17.53 -13.68
CA VAL A 237 -38.21 18.65 -13.74
C VAL A 237 -36.87 18.09 -14.16
N LEU A 238 -36.28 18.66 -15.22
CA LEU A 238 -34.91 18.35 -15.59
C LEU A 238 -33.98 18.99 -14.56
N CYS A 239 -33.22 18.16 -13.86
CA CYS A 239 -32.18 18.63 -12.95
C CYS A 239 -30.84 18.60 -13.69
N TYR A 240 -30.10 19.71 -13.64
CA TYR A 240 -28.74 19.81 -14.13
C TYR A 240 -27.86 20.43 -13.04
N LEU A 241 -26.57 20.09 -13.07
CA LEU A 241 -25.57 20.71 -12.22
C LEU A 241 -24.80 21.72 -13.07
N GLU A 242 -24.73 22.95 -12.60
CA GLU A 242 -23.95 24.01 -13.23
C GLU A 242 -22.77 24.35 -12.32
N GLY A 243 -21.60 24.55 -12.94
CA GLY A 243 -20.40 25.02 -12.27
C GLY A 243 -20.00 26.35 -12.88
N ALA A 244 -19.81 27.37 -12.03
CA ALA A 244 -19.33 28.68 -12.43
C ALA A 244 -18.04 29.02 -11.68
N TRP A 245 -17.14 29.75 -12.34
CA TRP A 245 -15.96 30.31 -11.70
C TRP A 245 -16.35 31.58 -10.94
N GLY A 246 -16.16 31.58 -9.62
CA GLY A 246 -16.33 32.78 -8.79
C GLY A 246 -15.12 33.71 -8.86
N THR A 247 -15.31 34.99 -8.54
CA THR A 247 -14.20 35.88 -8.20
C THR A 247 -13.56 35.40 -6.90
N ALA A 248 -12.23 35.43 -6.80
CA ALA A 248 -11.51 35.04 -5.59
C ALA A 248 -11.83 35.97 -4.41
N SER A 249 -12.94 35.73 -3.72
CA SER A 249 -13.21 36.29 -2.40
C SER A 249 -12.43 35.47 -1.37
N LYS A 250 -11.87 36.14 -0.36
CA LYS A 250 -11.15 35.45 0.73
C LYS A 250 -12.06 34.54 1.54
N ASP A 251 -13.36 34.84 1.54
CA ASP A 251 -14.40 34.13 2.25
C ASP A 251 -15.45 33.64 1.25
N ILE A 252 -15.90 32.39 1.42
CA ILE A 252 -17.06 31.85 0.70
C ILE A 252 -18.28 32.29 1.50
N ASP A 253 -19.10 33.15 0.92
CA ASP A 253 -20.38 33.54 1.50
C ASP A 253 -21.35 32.36 1.36
N GLU A 254 -21.54 31.61 2.46
CA GLU A 254 -22.47 30.49 2.49
C GLU A 254 -23.90 31.04 2.44
N PRO A 255 -24.73 30.60 1.47
CA PRO A 255 -26.04 31.21 1.23
C PRO A 255 -27.06 31.00 2.37
N PHE A 256 -26.71 30.25 3.40
CA PHE A 256 -27.52 30.05 4.60
C PHE A 256 -26.64 29.61 5.80
N GLU A 257 -27.04 29.99 7.01
CA GLU A 257 -26.38 29.53 8.24
C GLU A 257 -26.65 28.04 8.46
N SER A 258 -25.62 27.21 8.36
CA SER A 258 -25.65 25.81 8.79
C SER A 258 -24.57 25.58 9.85
N ASP A 259 -24.99 25.23 11.06
CA ASP A 259 -24.08 24.91 12.18
C ASP A 259 -23.03 23.85 11.81
N ARG A 260 -23.34 22.95 10.85
CA ARG A 260 -22.40 21.92 10.38
C ARG A 260 -21.38 22.44 9.36
N HIS A 261 -21.70 23.51 8.63
CA HIS A 261 -20.80 24.06 7.61
C HIS A 261 -19.68 24.92 8.25
N PHE A 262 -19.97 25.58 9.39
CA PHE A 262 -18.99 26.40 10.09
C PHE A 262 -17.86 25.60 10.77
N ILE A 263 -18.12 24.37 11.24
CA ILE A 263 -17.15 23.59 12.01
C ILE A 263 -16.05 22.98 11.13
N ASP A 264 -16.36 22.59 9.88
CA ASP A 264 -15.40 21.99 8.94
C ASP A 264 -14.71 23.03 8.02
N ALA A 265 -15.04 24.31 8.10
CA ALA A 265 -14.43 25.37 7.28
C ALA A 265 -12.99 25.75 7.72
N ALA A 266 -12.58 25.37 8.93
CA ALA A 266 -11.28 25.74 9.50
C ALA A 266 -10.17 24.68 9.31
N SER A 267 -10.43 23.58 8.59
CA SER A 267 -9.49 22.45 8.41
C SER A 267 -9.03 22.27 6.96
#